data_AF-A0A7C2JXF0-F1
#
_entry.id   AF-A0A7C2JXF0-F1
#
_cell.length_a   1.000
_cell.length_b   1.000
_cell.length_c   1.000
_cell.angle_alpha   90.00
_cell.angle_beta   90.00
_cell.angle_gamma   90.00
#
_symmetry.space_group_name_H-M   'P 1'
#
loop_
_entity.id
_entity.type
_entity.pdbx_description
1 polymer ?
#
loop_
_entity_poly.entity_id
_entity_poly.type
_entity_poly.pdbx_seq_one_letter_code
_entity_poly.pdbx_strand_id
1 'polypeptide(L)'
;MFLPVVVPVTDPTRVQRLERALGHTLDLLQTVVERLDEKFGPGFLGDELAHLAAAGRNEQLATVIEGIDQAVRDGQSAAAARMIRSEFDVTWSEAHSAVGTWRQIPRHQRLRWLQLSRFIRDIEATSPAGG
;
A
#
# COMPACT_ATOMS: atom_id res chain seq x y z
N MET A 1 -10.51 4.58 3.89
CA MET A 1 -9.43 3.94 3.12
C MET A 1 -8.79 4.98 2.21
N PHE A 2 -7.48 5.23 2.33
CA PHE A 2 -6.82 6.41 1.72
C PHE A 2 -6.21 6.05 0.35
N LEU A 3 -7.00 6.18 -0.72
CA LEU A 3 -6.41 6.74 -1.94
C LEU A 3 -6.38 8.26 -1.76
N PRO A 4 -5.35 8.98 -2.21
CA PRO A 4 -5.42 10.43 -2.28
C PRO A 4 -6.49 10.78 -3.32
N VAL A 5 -7.73 10.94 -2.83
CA VAL A 5 -8.70 11.81 -3.48
C VAL A 5 -7.99 13.14 -3.62
N VAL A 6 -7.92 13.66 -4.84
CA VAL A 6 -7.46 15.04 -5.09
C VAL A 6 -8.54 15.96 -4.53
N VAL A 7 -8.61 16.04 -3.20
CA VAL A 7 -9.30 17.09 -2.47
C VAL A 7 -8.45 18.34 -2.71
N PRO A 8 -9.02 19.51 -3.03
CA PRO A 8 -8.26 20.75 -3.03
C PRO A 8 -7.72 20.98 -1.61
N VAL A 9 -6.49 20.54 -1.36
CA VAL A 9 -5.83 20.67 -0.06
C VAL A 9 -5.30 22.11 0.03
N THR A 10 -5.72 22.82 1.08
CA THR A 10 -5.25 24.17 1.41
C THR A 10 -3.75 24.25 1.70
N ASP A 11 -3.09 23.12 1.96
CA ASP A 11 -1.63 22.99 2.06
C ASP A 11 -1.12 21.58 1.64
N PRO A 12 -0.75 21.38 0.37
CA PRO A 12 -0.24 20.10 -0.14
C PRO A 12 1.09 19.68 0.52
N THR A 13 1.84 20.61 1.13
CA THR A 13 3.13 20.29 1.75
C THR A 13 2.98 19.57 3.09
N ARG A 14 1.90 19.86 3.84
CA ARG A 14 1.61 19.17 5.10
C ARG A 14 1.26 17.70 4.86
N VAL A 15 0.42 17.42 3.85
CA VAL A 15 0.05 16.04 3.49
C VAL A 15 1.27 15.24 3.07
N GLN A 16 2.12 15.78 2.20
CA GLN A 16 3.36 15.12 1.79
C GLN A 16 4.32 14.86 2.97
N ARG A 17 4.41 15.77 3.94
CA ARG A 17 5.21 15.56 5.15
C ARG A 17 4.66 14.42 6.01
N LEU A 18 3.34 14.36 6.19
CA LEU A 18 2.68 13.29 6.93
C LEU A 18 2.84 11.94 6.24
N GLU A 19 2.65 11.88 4.92
CA GLU A 19 2.88 10.67 4.12
C GLU A 19 4.33 10.18 4.22
N ARG A 20 5.30 11.11 4.18
CA ARG A 20 6.72 10.77 4.34
C ARG A 20 7.02 10.26 5.74
N ALA A 21 6.48 10.91 6.77
CA ALA A 21 6.67 10.48 8.16
C ALA A 21 6.05 9.10 8.42
N LEU A 22 4.82 8.87 7.95
CA LEU A 22 4.16 7.56 8.00
C LEU A 22 4.97 6.48 7.29
N GLY A 23 5.48 6.79 6.09
CA GLY A 23 6.34 5.87 5.34
C GLY A 23 7.61 5.50 6.12
N HIS A 24 8.30 6.47 6.71
CA HIS A 24 9.49 6.17 7.52
C HIS A 24 9.17 5.35 8.78
N THR A 25 8.05 5.62 9.44
CA THR A 25 7.62 4.83 10.60
C THR A 25 7.29 3.39 10.21
N LEU A 26 6.63 3.19 9.06
CA LEU A 26 6.33 1.85 8.55
C LEU A 26 7.60 1.08 8.20
N ASP A 27 8.55 1.71 7.48
CA ASP A 27 9.84 1.12 7.10
C ASP A 27 10.62 0.69 8.37
N LEU A 28 10.62 1.53 9.41
CA LEU A 28 11.26 1.22 10.69
C LEU A 28 10.58 0.07 11.43
N LEU A 29 9.24 0.06 11.48
CA LEU A 29 8.48 -1.02 12.10
C LEU A 29 8.74 -2.35 11.39
N GLN A 30 8.72 -2.38 10.06
CA GLN A 30 9.05 -3.58 9.28
C GLN A 30 10.47 -4.06 9.58
N THR A 31 11.45 -3.16 9.54
CA THR A 31 12.85 -3.51 9.83
C THR A 31 13.01 -4.09 11.25
N VAL A 32 12.31 -3.53 12.23
CA VAL A 32 12.37 -4.00 13.62
C VAL A 32 11.71 -5.38 13.73
N VAL A 33 10.54 -5.56 13.12
CA VAL A 33 9.80 -6.83 13.10
C VAL A 33 10.64 -7.92 12.42
N GLU A 34 11.19 -7.67 11.22
CA GLU A 34 12.08 -8.60 10.52
C GLU A 34 13.27 -9.04 11.38
N ARG A 35 13.96 -8.08 12.02
CA ARG A 35 15.10 -8.38 12.90
C ARG A 35 14.70 -9.16 14.15
N LEU A 36 13.49 -8.96 14.68
CA LEU A 36 12.98 -9.72 15.81
C LEU A 36 12.67 -11.16 15.39
N ASP A 37 12.07 -11.37 14.21
CA ASP A 37 11.77 -12.71 13.68
C ASP A 37 13.07 -13.48 13.38
N GLU A 38 14.06 -12.83 12.75
CA GLU A 38 15.38 -13.41 12.50
C GLU A 38 16.10 -13.81 13.79
N LYS A 39 16.02 -12.98 14.83
CA LYS A 39 16.76 -13.18 16.09
C LYS A 39 16.13 -14.21 17.00
N PHE A 40 14.80 -14.30 17.03
CA PHE A 40 14.05 -15.12 17.97
C PHE A 40 13.38 -16.34 17.33
N GLY A 41 13.38 -16.42 15.99
CA GLY A 41 12.86 -17.55 15.22
C GLY A 41 11.39 -17.40 14.82
N PRO A 42 10.95 -18.20 13.82
CA PRO A 42 9.61 -18.11 13.26
C PRO A 42 8.56 -18.43 14.33
N GLY A 43 7.57 -17.54 14.46
CA GLY A 43 6.48 -17.65 15.45
C GLY A 43 6.74 -16.94 16.78
N PHE A 44 7.88 -16.25 16.93
CA PHE A 44 8.10 -15.33 18.05
C PHE A 44 7.16 -14.12 17.97
N LEU A 45 6.99 -13.61 16.76
CA LEU A 45 6.04 -12.55 16.46
C LEU A 45 4.68 -13.23 16.26
N GLY A 46 3.72 -12.91 17.14
CA GLY A 46 2.34 -13.37 16.97
C GLY A 46 1.83 -13.04 15.57
N ASP A 47 0.81 -13.76 15.11
CA ASP A 47 0.39 -13.77 13.70
C ASP A 47 0.29 -12.35 13.11
N GLU A 48 -0.31 -11.39 13.82
CA GLU A 48 -0.43 -9.98 13.40
C GLU A 48 0.91 -9.32 13.00
N LEU A 49 1.97 -9.54 13.78
CA LEU A 49 3.30 -8.98 13.52
C LEU A 49 4.09 -9.83 12.51
N ALA A 50 3.84 -11.14 12.45
CA ALA A 50 4.40 -11.98 11.40
C ALA A 50 3.90 -11.55 10.01
N HIS A 51 2.67 -11.04 9.90
CA HIS A 51 2.14 -10.47 8.65
C HIS A 51 2.84 -9.16 8.27
N LEU A 52 3.24 -8.33 9.24
CA LEU A 52 4.08 -7.15 9.00
C LEU A 52 5.46 -7.52 8.44
N ALA A 53 6.06 -8.61 8.92
CA ALA A 53 7.31 -9.16 8.38
C ALA A 53 7.11 -9.70 6.96
N ALA A 54 6.00 -10.42 6.73
CA ALA A 54 5.68 -11.03 5.43
C ALA A 54 5.23 -10.00 4.37
N ALA A 55 4.70 -8.84 4.79
CA ALA A 55 4.41 -7.69 3.93
C ALA A 55 5.67 -7.11 3.29
N GLY A 56 6.86 -7.53 3.75
CA GLY A 56 8.17 -7.30 3.14
C GLY A 56 8.44 -8.04 1.82
N ARG A 57 7.47 -8.74 1.21
CA ARG A 57 7.59 -9.27 -0.18
C ARG A 57 7.54 -8.14 -1.21
N ASN A 58 8.52 -7.25 -1.17
CA ASN A 58 8.72 -6.13 -2.10
C ASN A 58 8.66 -6.59 -3.57
N GLU A 59 9.11 -7.81 -3.87
CA GLU A 59 9.07 -8.37 -5.22
C GLU A 59 7.64 -8.65 -5.72
N GLN A 60 6.76 -9.21 -4.88
CA GLN A 60 5.37 -9.46 -5.28
C GLN A 60 4.63 -8.13 -5.52
N LEU A 61 4.88 -7.15 -4.66
CA LEU A 61 4.30 -5.80 -4.80
C LEU A 61 4.84 -5.09 -6.04
N ALA A 62 6.12 -5.25 -6.35
CA ALA A 62 6.73 -4.76 -7.59
C ALA A 62 6.05 -5.35 -8.83
N THR A 63 5.79 -6.66 -8.85
CA THR A 63 5.07 -7.31 -9.96
C THR A 63 3.67 -6.76 -10.15
N VAL A 64 2.93 -6.51 -9.05
CA VAL A 64 1.59 -5.89 -9.13
C VAL A 64 1.68 -4.48 -9.72
N ILE A 65 2.59 -3.64 -9.21
CA ILE A 65 2.79 -2.28 -9.73
C ILE A 65 3.23 -2.29 -11.19
N GLU A 66 4.07 -3.24 -11.60
CA GLU A 66 4.47 -3.41 -13.01
C GLU A 66 3.30 -3.76 -13.91
N GLY A 67 2.41 -4.65 -13.46
CA GLY A 67 1.20 -4.98 -14.20
C GLY A 67 0.28 -3.75 -14.39
N ILE A 68 0.09 -2.96 -13.34
CA ILE A 68 -0.68 -1.70 -13.44
C ILE A 68 0.04 -0.70 -14.35
N ASP A 69 1.36 -0.55 -14.20
CA ASP A 69 2.19 0.33 -15.04
C ASP A 69 2.09 -0.03 -16.52
N GLN A 70 2.05 -1.33 -16.83
CA GLN A 70 1.92 -1.82 -18.20
C GLN A 70 0.51 -1.53 -18.74
N ALA A 71 -0.54 -1.86 -17.99
CA ALA A 71 -1.92 -1.57 -18.40
C ALA A 71 -2.17 -0.08 -18.64
N VAL A 72 -1.62 0.80 -17.79
CA VAL A 72 -1.68 2.26 -17.99
C VAL A 72 -0.82 2.72 -19.17
N ARG A 73 0.30 2.04 -19.45
CA ARG A 73 1.13 2.32 -20.63
C ARG A 73 0.42 1.98 -21.94
N ASP A 74 -0.27 0.86 -21.97
CA ASP A 74 -0.98 0.34 -23.13
C ASP A 74 -2.35 0.99 -23.37
N GLY A 75 -2.73 1.99 -22.55
CA GLY A 75 -4.02 2.67 -22.66
C GLY A 75 -5.22 1.83 -22.22
N GLN A 76 -4.98 0.72 -21.51
CA GLN A 76 -6.02 -0.21 -21.03
C GLN A 76 -6.64 0.29 -19.71
N SER A 77 -7.23 1.49 -19.73
CA SER A 77 -7.72 2.17 -18.52
C SER A 77 -8.69 1.32 -17.68
N ALA A 78 -9.58 0.56 -18.32
CA ALA A 78 -10.52 -0.32 -17.61
C ALA A 78 -9.83 -1.50 -16.92
N ALA A 79 -8.76 -2.05 -17.51
CA ALA A 79 -7.98 -3.12 -16.89
C ALA A 79 -7.16 -2.57 -15.71
N ALA A 80 -6.47 -1.44 -15.92
CA ALA A 80 -5.72 -0.77 -14.86
C ALA A 80 -6.62 -0.39 -13.66
N ALA A 81 -7.82 0.16 -13.91
CA ALA A 81 -8.76 0.50 -12.85
C ALA A 81 -9.24 -0.74 -12.06
N ARG A 82 -9.47 -1.89 -12.73
CA ARG A 82 -9.79 -3.14 -12.03
C ARG A 82 -8.68 -3.60 -11.11
N MET A 83 -7.43 -3.54 -11.59
CA MET A 83 -6.26 -3.93 -10.82
C MET A 83 -6.09 -3.02 -9.60
N ILE A 84 -6.12 -1.69 -9.79
CA ILE A 84 -6.05 -0.72 -8.70
C ILE A 84 -7.18 -0.97 -7.70
N ARG A 85 -8.41 -1.19 -8.19
CA ARG A 85 -9.54 -1.46 -7.31
C ARG A 85 -9.32 -2.69 -6.43
N SER A 86 -8.89 -3.81 -7.02
CA SER A 86 -8.68 -5.07 -6.30
C SER A 86 -7.56 -4.96 -5.27
N GLU A 87 -6.47 -4.29 -5.64
CA GLU A 87 -5.25 -4.24 -4.85
C GLU A 87 -5.31 -3.20 -3.74
N PHE A 88 -5.99 -2.08 -3.98
CA PHE A 88 -6.12 -0.98 -3.02
C PHE A 88 -7.46 -0.97 -2.27
N ASP A 89 -8.40 -1.86 -2.65
CA ASP A 89 -9.77 -2.00 -2.12
C ASP A 89 -10.61 -0.71 -2.14
N VAL A 90 -10.50 0.03 -3.24
CA VAL A 90 -11.12 1.35 -3.39
C VAL A 90 -12.43 1.30 -4.17
N THR A 91 -13.14 2.42 -4.22
CA THR A 91 -14.32 2.54 -5.09
C THR A 91 -13.92 2.63 -6.56
N TRP A 92 -14.87 2.36 -7.47
CA TRP A 92 -14.62 2.48 -8.91
C TRP A 92 -14.25 3.89 -9.34
N SER A 93 -14.84 4.93 -8.76
CA SER A 93 -14.53 6.32 -9.07
C SER A 93 -13.09 6.67 -8.68
N GLU A 94 -12.65 6.25 -7.49
CA GLU A 94 -11.28 6.45 -7.03
C GLU A 94 -10.27 5.70 -7.88
N ALA A 95 -10.56 4.45 -8.27
CA ALA A 95 -9.71 3.67 -9.16
C ALA A 95 -9.53 4.35 -10.53
N HIS A 96 -10.61 4.86 -11.13
CA HIS A 96 -10.53 5.58 -12.42
C HIS A 96 -9.76 6.90 -12.29
N SER A 97 -9.96 7.62 -11.17
CA SER A 97 -9.19 8.83 -10.87
C SER A 97 -7.68 8.52 -10.75
N ALA A 98 -7.34 7.44 -10.04
CA ALA A 98 -5.97 6.99 -9.87
C ALA A 98 -5.29 6.60 -11.18
N VAL A 99 -6.01 5.99 -12.14
CA VAL A 99 -5.48 5.72 -13.49
C VAL A 99 -5.03 7.02 -14.19
N GLY A 100 -5.82 8.10 -14.06
CA GLY A 100 -5.53 9.39 -14.69
C GLY A 100 -4.26 10.07 -14.18
N THR A 101 -3.91 9.85 -12.90
CA THR A 101 -2.72 10.43 -12.26
C THR A 101 -1.60 9.42 -12.06
N TRP A 102 -1.79 8.15 -12.44
CA TRP A 102 -0.91 7.03 -12.11
C TRP A 102 0.56 7.23 -12.49
N ARG A 103 0.81 7.83 -13.67
CA ARG A 103 2.16 8.10 -14.16
C ARG A 103 2.85 9.27 -13.47
N GLN A 104 2.09 10.14 -12.82
CA GLN A 104 2.61 11.30 -12.09
C GLN A 104 3.09 10.90 -10.69
N ILE A 105 2.63 9.75 -10.18
CA ILE A 105 3.01 9.25 -8.87
C ILE A 105 4.31 8.44 -9.00
N PRO A 106 5.37 8.80 -8.26
CA PRO A 106 6.62 8.04 -8.25
C PRO A 106 6.40 6.56 -7.89
N ARG A 107 7.16 5.65 -8.53
CA ARG A 107 7.07 4.20 -8.28
C ARG A 107 7.19 3.83 -6.79
N HIS A 108 8.11 4.45 -6.07
CA HIS A 108 8.28 4.18 -4.64
C HIS A 108 7.04 4.56 -3.81
N GLN A 109 6.29 5.60 -4.19
CA GLN A 109 5.04 5.96 -3.51
C GLN A 109 3.94 4.94 -3.82
N ARG A 110 3.81 4.50 -5.07
CA ARG A 110 2.82 3.49 -5.47
C ARG A 110 3.02 2.16 -4.75
N LEU A 111 4.28 1.73 -4.62
CA LEU A 111 4.65 0.55 -3.83
C LEU A 111 4.25 0.72 -2.36
N ARG A 112 4.57 1.87 -1.77
CA ARG A 112 4.24 2.16 -0.36
C ARG A 112 2.75 2.20 -0.09
N TRP A 113 1.96 2.80 -0.98
CA TRP A 113 0.51 2.79 -0.85
C TRP A 113 -0.04 1.38 -0.91
N LEU A 114 0.49 0.54 -1.81
CA LEU A 114 0.07 -0.85 -1.90
C LEU A 114 0.43 -1.65 -0.64
N GLN A 115 1.63 -1.42 -0.07
CA GLN A 115 2.04 -1.98 1.23
C GLN A 115 1.05 -1.61 2.33
N LEU A 116 0.74 -0.32 2.46
CA LEU A 116 -0.19 0.19 3.47
C LEU A 116 -1.61 -0.37 3.29
N SER A 117 -2.11 -0.43 2.05
CA SER A 117 -3.42 -1.00 1.74
C SER A 117 -3.54 -2.46 2.15
N ARG A 118 -2.50 -3.26 1.91
CA ARG A 118 -2.48 -4.66 2.34
C ARG A 118 -2.37 -4.79 3.85
N PHE A 119 -1.49 -4.02 4.48
CA PHE A 119 -1.35 -4.02 5.93
C PHE A 119 -2.65 -3.68 6.66
N ILE A 120 -3.37 -2.64 6.21
CA ILE A 120 -4.66 -2.27 6.78
C ILE A 120 -5.68 -3.41 6.61
N ARG A 121 -5.73 -4.02 5.42
CA ARG A 121 -6.62 -5.14 5.14
C ARG A 121 -6.33 -6.35 6.02
N ASP A 122 -5.06 -6.65 6.24
CA ASP A 122 -4.62 -7.75 7.08
C ASP A 122 -5.02 -7.48 8.54
N ILE A 123 -4.79 -6.26 9.06
CA ILE A 123 -5.26 -5.85 10.39
C ILE A 123 -6.78 -6.01 10.51
N GLU A 124 -7.54 -5.49 9.54
CA GLU A 124 -9.00 -5.56 9.53
C GLU A 124 -9.50 -7.02 9.46
N ALA A 125 -8.76 -7.92 8.82
CA ALA A 125 -9.09 -9.34 8.76
C ALA A 125 -8.77 -10.08 10.08
N THR A 126 -7.70 -9.70 10.79
CA THR A 126 -7.35 -10.25 12.11
C THR A 126 -8.15 -9.66 13.26
N SER A 127 -8.68 -8.45 13.12
CA SER A 127 -9.55 -7.83 14.11
C SER A 127 -10.94 -8.48 14.01
N PRO A 128 -11.36 -9.32 14.99
CA PRO A 128 -12.71 -9.84 14.95
C PRO A 128 -13.68 -8.66 15.02
N ALA A 129 -14.60 -8.58 14.07
CA ALA A 129 -15.75 -7.70 14.19
C ALA A 129 -16.51 -8.11 15.47
N GLY A 130 -16.27 -7.40 16.58
CA GLY A 130 -16.94 -7.69 17.85
C GLY A 130 -16.40 -6.90 19.03
N GLY A 131 -17.18 -5.90 19.46
CA GLY A 131 -17.01 -5.11 20.69
C GLY A 131 -17.97 -3.94 20.72
#